data_AF-A0A433DIN3-F1
#
_entry.id   AF-A0A433DIN3-F1
#
_cell.length_a   1.000
_cell.length_b   1.000
_cell.length_c   1.000
_cell.angle_alpha   90.00
_cell.angle_beta   90.00
_cell.angle_gamma   90.00
#
_symmetry.space_group_name_H-M   'P 1'
#
loop_
_entity.id
_entity.type
_entity.pdbx_description
1 polymer ?
#
loop_
_entity_poly.entity_id
_entity_poly.type
_entity_poly.pdbx_seq_one_letter_code
_entity_poly.pdbx_strand_id
1 'polypeptide(L)'
;MARFKLSLLASLFSLALIGVVAATPQHYVYYNATLSYTYCSPSSIRTPTTIHAVQKIVQEAHKFHLKVKAFGAHHSTTDIICPPPGSIAIDSTHLNWININKKVKTVKVGAGALEQNVIDALEAQGFSFVQTTYYGGITMGGATGTGAHGSSFKHASTFSEMLVGMTIVTGTGEVLTIKGRDLDDFRVHLGFLGVVVELEFSVVPLYKVLVTAYPIDDAILYTPAFLQMAEVTDSLIVNWIPRMKKLAIVNRTYVPVGTPGNGTATGGGASVSSVEQRVQETQIFDYFEVTRNQTAMCAVEEGYFYSVFSDVTSQGFPPAFLNDTGNFANPVVGFPRNILVSTCKAPNCSFLAPSPVSLIVDISRNRQFSNTHVFQANPLYYLTLHLTLSIQLLTKELAFAIPARNLQLFLAIFDEIYKKYPSCIPLSGVLFRFAPPSRGLVAIEQDEPTVHFELLIHLVESNHDIASMQLEFFQALSKALYANKKLEARPHWGKNSHEIEFSSNSSLTYAPPGIPIRQPSRRLRAHAPQTCARRYRSTQPPPRQAVFTDCAPARPVRVHRQALRPQGHLPQ
;
A
#
# COMPACT_ATOMS: atom_id res chain seq x y z
N MET A 1 46.24 50.56 4.26
CA MET A 1 46.29 49.69 3.05
C MET A 1 46.25 48.17 3.35
N ALA A 2 46.06 47.70 4.58
CA ALA A 2 45.87 46.28 4.90
C ALA A 2 44.39 45.82 4.97
N ARG A 3 43.43 46.75 4.93
CA ARG A 3 41.98 46.43 4.95
C ARG A 3 41.34 46.34 3.55
N PHE A 4 42.09 46.62 2.48
CA PHE A 4 41.61 46.55 1.09
C PHE A 4 42.00 45.25 0.36
N LYS A 5 42.85 44.40 0.95
CA LYS A 5 43.26 43.10 0.38
C LYS A 5 42.43 41.91 0.88
N LEU A 6 41.63 42.08 1.94
CA LEU A 6 40.77 41.00 2.47
C LEU A 6 39.40 40.91 1.78
N SER A 7 38.89 42.00 1.17
CA SER A 7 37.59 41.95 0.49
C SER A 7 37.69 41.39 -0.94
N LEU A 8 38.87 41.42 -1.57
CA LEU A 8 39.06 40.90 -2.93
C LEU A 8 39.18 39.37 -2.98
N LEU A 9 39.69 38.74 -1.91
CA LEU A 9 39.75 37.28 -1.76
C LEU A 9 38.38 36.67 -1.41
N ALA A 10 37.53 37.41 -0.69
CA ALA A 10 36.15 36.99 -0.41
C ALA A 10 35.24 37.06 -1.66
N SER A 11 35.48 38.01 -2.57
CA SER A 11 34.75 38.09 -3.85
C SER A 11 35.15 37.01 -4.86
N LEU A 12 36.41 36.54 -4.84
CA LEU A 12 36.87 35.49 -5.77
C LEU A 12 36.45 34.07 -5.32
N PHE A 13 36.26 33.82 -4.02
CA PHE A 13 35.62 32.59 -3.54
C PHE A 13 34.10 32.56 -3.82
N SER A 14 33.45 33.73 -3.88
CA SER A 14 32.04 33.85 -4.21
C SER A 14 31.76 33.57 -5.70
N LEU A 15 32.69 33.92 -6.59
CA LEU A 15 32.58 33.61 -8.02
C LEU A 15 32.93 32.15 -8.38
N ALA A 16 33.70 31.45 -7.53
CA ALA A 16 33.95 30.01 -7.68
C ALA A 16 32.72 29.15 -7.28
N LEU A 17 31.83 29.64 -6.41
CA LEU A 17 30.54 28.99 -6.12
C LEU A 17 29.46 29.29 -7.17
N ILE A 18 29.56 30.40 -7.91
CA ILE A 18 28.63 30.73 -9.00
C ILE A 18 28.98 29.96 -10.28
N GLY A 19 30.21 29.44 -10.40
CA GLY A 19 30.70 28.71 -11.58
C GLY A 19 30.41 27.21 -11.64
N VAL A 20 29.78 26.59 -10.63
CA VAL A 20 29.52 25.13 -10.60
C VAL A 20 28.02 24.79 -10.74
N VAL A 21 27.14 25.76 -10.94
CA VAL A 21 25.69 25.49 -11.19
C VAL A 21 25.37 25.30 -12.69
N ALA A 22 26.37 25.38 -13.57
CA ALA A 22 26.20 25.24 -15.02
C ALA A 22 26.72 23.88 -15.54
N ALA A 23 26.19 22.77 -15.02
CA ALA A 23 26.12 21.50 -15.75
C ALA A 23 25.17 20.48 -15.07
N THR A 24 24.16 20.04 -15.83
CA THR A 24 23.26 18.87 -15.66
C THR A 24 21.84 19.09 -15.07
N PRO A 25 20.81 18.34 -15.56
CA PRO A 25 19.51 18.92 -15.93
C PRO A 25 18.25 18.38 -15.19
N GLN A 26 17.17 19.19 -15.29
CA GLN A 26 15.74 18.87 -15.53
C GLN A 26 14.81 18.26 -14.44
N HIS A 27 13.67 18.97 -14.27
CA HIS A 27 12.35 18.60 -13.74
C HIS A 27 12.28 17.52 -12.64
N TYR A 28 12.07 17.96 -11.39
CA TYR A 28 11.87 17.10 -10.21
C TYR A 28 10.39 16.98 -9.82
N VAL A 29 9.96 15.79 -9.37
CA VAL A 29 8.64 15.52 -8.75
C VAL A 29 8.90 14.94 -7.35
N TYR A 30 8.19 15.46 -6.33
CA TYR A 30 8.37 15.14 -4.90
C TYR A 30 7.27 14.21 -4.36
N TYR A 31 7.59 13.35 -3.36
CA TYR A 31 6.69 12.33 -2.78
C TYR A 31 6.61 12.40 -1.25
N ASN A 32 5.42 12.13 -0.67
CA ASN A 32 5.13 12.35 0.76
C ASN A 32 4.26 11.25 1.43
N ALA A 33 4.30 10.00 0.97
CA ALA A 33 3.52 8.94 1.63
C ALA A 33 4.20 8.40 2.92
N THR A 34 5.54 8.40 3.01
CA THR A 34 6.28 7.84 4.16
C THR A 34 7.65 8.49 4.41
N LEU A 35 7.87 9.73 3.98
CA LEU A 35 9.19 10.41 4.05
C LEU A 35 10.33 9.68 3.29
N SER A 36 10.05 8.56 2.61
CA SER A 36 10.97 7.94 1.66
C SER A 36 10.94 8.75 0.36
N TYR A 37 11.99 9.50 0.11
CA TYR A 37 12.12 10.32 -1.10
C TYR A 37 12.40 9.42 -2.31
N THR A 38 11.42 9.27 -3.18
CA THR A 38 11.62 8.65 -4.49
C THR A 38 11.98 9.74 -5.50
N TYR A 39 13.21 9.77 -5.99
CA TYR A 39 13.63 10.77 -6.98
C TYR A 39 13.44 10.24 -8.40
N CYS A 40 12.58 10.89 -9.19
CA CYS A 40 12.43 10.61 -10.61
C CYS A 40 13.07 11.73 -11.45
N SER A 41 13.73 11.38 -12.56
CA SER A 41 14.36 12.34 -13.48
C SER A 41 13.82 12.21 -14.92
N PRO A 42 12.54 12.51 -15.16
CA PRO A 42 11.99 12.54 -16.52
C PRO A 42 12.58 13.69 -17.35
N SER A 43 12.63 13.53 -18.67
CA SER A 43 12.99 14.63 -19.59
C SER A 43 11.87 15.67 -19.70
N SER A 44 10.61 15.26 -19.49
CA SER A 44 9.47 16.16 -19.41
C SER A 44 8.30 15.53 -18.66
N ILE A 45 7.46 16.39 -18.08
CA ILE A 45 6.18 16.01 -17.48
C ILE A 45 5.07 16.59 -18.34
N ARG A 46 4.07 15.76 -18.70
CA ARG A 46 2.93 16.15 -19.52
C ARG A 46 1.63 15.95 -18.73
N THR A 47 0.73 16.93 -18.78
CA THR A 47 -0.52 16.98 -18.01
C THR A 47 -1.75 16.95 -18.94
N PRO A 48 -1.99 15.83 -19.67
CA PRO A 48 -3.11 15.75 -20.61
C PRO A 48 -4.46 15.76 -19.89
N THR A 49 -5.45 16.41 -20.49
CA THR A 49 -6.85 16.45 -20.01
C THR A 49 -7.79 15.56 -20.81
N THR A 50 -7.30 14.92 -21.89
CA THR A 50 -8.11 14.08 -22.79
C THR A 50 -7.33 12.85 -23.24
N ILE A 51 -8.05 11.78 -23.60
CA ILE A 51 -7.47 10.55 -24.17
C ILE A 51 -6.68 10.87 -25.44
N HIS A 52 -7.20 11.73 -26.32
CA HIS A 52 -6.51 12.13 -27.55
C HIS A 52 -5.17 12.82 -27.29
N ALA A 53 -5.09 13.65 -26.25
CA ALA A 53 -3.82 14.26 -25.84
C ALA A 53 -2.81 13.21 -25.36
N VAL A 54 -3.27 12.19 -24.62
CA VAL A 54 -2.42 11.05 -24.22
C VAL A 54 -1.91 10.31 -25.47
N GLN A 55 -2.78 10.01 -26.44
CA GLN A 55 -2.37 9.37 -27.69
C GLN A 55 -1.26 10.15 -28.41
N LYS A 56 -1.42 11.47 -28.55
CA LYS A 56 -0.39 12.33 -29.17
C LYS A 56 0.94 12.27 -28.44
N ILE A 57 0.93 12.32 -27.11
CA ILE A 57 2.15 12.21 -26.29
C ILE A 57 2.83 10.86 -26.52
N VAL A 58 2.06 9.77 -26.54
CA VAL A 58 2.63 8.43 -26.75
C VAL A 58 3.13 8.24 -28.18
N GLN A 59 2.44 8.78 -29.19
CA GLN A 59 2.89 8.76 -30.59
C GLN A 59 4.17 9.57 -30.79
N GLU A 60 4.29 10.73 -30.13
CA GLU A 60 5.52 11.52 -30.10
C GLU A 60 6.66 10.72 -29.46
N ALA A 61 6.42 10.14 -28.28
CA ALA A 61 7.41 9.30 -27.60
C ALA A 61 7.85 8.12 -28.47
N HIS A 62 6.90 7.45 -29.13
CA HIS A 62 7.16 6.35 -30.04
C HIS A 62 8.05 6.78 -31.22
N LYS A 63 7.75 7.92 -31.84
CA LYS A 63 8.53 8.51 -32.94
C LYS A 63 9.97 8.82 -32.54
N PHE A 64 10.18 9.26 -31.30
CA PHE A 64 11.50 9.63 -30.78
C PHE A 64 12.18 8.54 -29.93
N HIS A 65 11.61 7.33 -29.92
CA HIS A 65 12.10 6.20 -29.11
C HIS A 65 12.27 6.53 -27.61
N LEU A 66 11.40 7.39 -27.08
CA LEU A 66 11.34 7.73 -25.66
C LEU A 66 10.41 6.75 -24.95
N LYS A 67 10.77 6.35 -23.73
CA LYS A 67 9.86 5.61 -22.86
C LYS A 67 8.84 6.56 -22.23
N VAL A 68 7.72 6.00 -21.79
CA VAL A 68 6.64 6.74 -21.13
C VAL A 68 6.24 6.02 -19.85
N LYS A 69 5.98 6.78 -18.78
CA LYS A 69 5.34 6.27 -17.57
C LYS A 69 4.27 7.26 -17.11
N ALA A 70 3.10 6.74 -16.74
CA ALA A 70 2.07 7.55 -16.11
C ALA A 70 2.16 7.46 -14.58
N PHE A 71 1.84 8.56 -13.91
CA PHE A 71 1.71 8.64 -12.46
C PHE A 71 0.40 9.33 -12.08
N GLY A 72 -0.01 9.16 -10.81
CA GLY A 72 -1.22 9.75 -10.23
C GLY A 72 -0.90 10.56 -8.98
N ALA A 73 -1.64 10.33 -7.89
CA ALA A 73 -1.50 11.11 -6.64
C ALA A 73 -0.25 10.80 -5.79
N HIS A 74 0.82 10.26 -6.38
CA HIS A 74 2.13 10.17 -5.72
C HIS A 74 2.15 9.39 -4.38
N HIS A 75 1.27 8.39 -4.22
CA HIS A 75 1.12 7.67 -2.95
C HIS A 75 1.88 6.32 -2.88
N SER A 76 2.68 5.98 -3.90
CA SER A 76 3.61 4.84 -3.79
C SER A 76 4.88 5.30 -3.08
N THR A 77 5.42 4.45 -2.22
CA THR A 77 6.69 4.69 -1.52
C THR A 77 7.90 4.14 -2.29
N THR A 78 7.67 3.60 -3.49
CA THR A 78 8.64 2.94 -4.37
C THR A 78 8.81 3.72 -5.68
N ASP A 79 9.88 3.41 -6.40
CA ASP A 79 10.17 3.94 -7.74
C ASP A 79 9.24 3.41 -8.84
N ILE A 80 8.19 2.64 -8.48
CA ILE A 80 7.20 2.11 -9.44
C ILE A 80 6.50 3.21 -10.24
N ILE A 81 6.46 4.43 -9.73
CA ILE A 81 5.90 5.63 -10.35
C ILE A 81 6.91 6.37 -11.24
N CYS A 82 8.20 6.09 -11.09
CA CYS A 82 9.24 6.77 -11.84
C CYS A 82 9.38 6.22 -13.27
N PRO A 83 9.39 7.10 -14.28
CA PRO A 83 9.94 6.71 -15.57
C PRO A 83 11.47 6.59 -15.49
N PRO A 84 12.11 5.77 -16.33
CA PRO A 84 13.56 5.76 -16.48
C PRO A 84 14.10 7.16 -16.86
N PRO A 85 15.36 7.49 -16.52
CA PRO A 85 15.95 8.79 -16.89
C PRO A 85 15.81 9.10 -18.39
N GLY A 86 15.51 10.36 -18.72
CA GLY A 86 15.35 10.82 -20.11
C GLY A 86 13.99 10.49 -20.76
N SER A 87 13.08 9.86 -20.02
CA SER A 87 11.75 9.46 -20.51
C SER A 87 10.67 10.51 -20.24
N ILE A 88 9.49 10.34 -20.83
CA ILE A 88 8.34 11.22 -20.59
C ILE A 88 7.51 10.70 -19.41
N ALA A 89 7.19 11.58 -18.47
CA ALA A 89 6.21 11.32 -17.43
C ALA A 89 4.83 11.89 -17.83
N ILE A 90 3.76 11.13 -17.63
CA ILE A 90 2.39 11.59 -17.83
C ILE A 90 1.70 11.71 -16.47
N ASP A 91 1.36 12.95 -16.11
CA ASP A 91 0.50 13.23 -14.98
C ASP A 91 -0.96 12.96 -15.37
N SER A 92 -1.52 11.89 -14.81
CA SER A 92 -2.90 11.50 -15.08
C SER A 92 -3.94 12.26 -14.27
N THR A 93 -3.57 13.07 -13.27
CA THR A 93 -4.49 13.70 -12.29
C THR A 93 -5.54 14.61 -12.91
N HIS A 94 -5.30 15.10 -14.13
CA HIS A 94 -6.25 15.90 -14.89
C HIS A 94 -7.26 15.08 -15.71
N LEU A 95 -7.11 13.76 -15.79
CA LEU A 95 -8.10 12.81 -16.32
C LEU A 95 -9.02 12.35 -15.17
N ASN A 96 -9.82 13.27 -14.62
CA ASN A 96 -10.52 13.07 -13.34
C ASN A 96 -12.06 13.12 -13.42
N TRP A 97 -12.62 12.94 -14.61
CA TRP A 97 -14.07 12.89 -14.81
C TRP A 97 -14.69 11.63 -14.18
N ILE A 98 -15.98 11.70 -13.82
CA ILE A 98 -16.74 10.63 -13.17
C ILE A 98 -18.11 10.49 -13.84
N ASN A 99 -18.53 9.28 -14.18
CA ASN A 99 -19.83 8.96 -14.78
C ASN A 99 -20.43 7.72 -14.11
N ILE A 100 -21.61 7.84 -13.51
CA ILE A 100 -22.30 6.77 -12.79
C ILE A 100 -23.46 6.25 -13.62
N ASN A 101 -23.47 4.94 -13.88
CA ASN A 101 -24.58 4.25 -14.53
C ASN A 101 -25.41 3.47 -13.52
N LYS A 102 -26.54 4.06 -13.11
CA LYS A 102 -27.46 3.47 -12.12
C LYS A 102 -28.12 2.17 -12.60
N LYS A 103 -28.31 2.00 -13.91
CA LYS A 103 -29.03 0.83 -14.46
C LYS A 103 -28.20 -0.44 -14.33
N VAL A 104 -26.92 -0.37 -14.69
CA VAL A 104 -25.98 -1.50 -14.59
C VAL A 104 -25.17 -1.52 -13.29
N LYS A 105 -25.35 -0.50 -12.43
CA LYS A 105 -24.63 -0.33 -11.16
C LYS A 105 -23.11 -0.34 -11.35
N THR A 106 -22.65 0.53 -12.26
CA THR A 106 -21.21 0.77 -12.48
C THR A 106 -20.87 2.24 -12.37
N VAL A 107 -19.60 2.51 -12.08
CA VAL A 107 -19.02 3.86 -12.19
C VAL A 107 -17.83 3.81 -13.14
N LYS A 108 -17.83 4.69 -14.12
CA LYS A 108 -16.75 4.88 -15.08
C LYS A 108 -16.04 6.18 -14.76
N VAL A 109 -14.72 6.15 -14.68
CA VAL A 109 -13.91 7.28 -14.20
C VAL A 109 -12.66 7.43 -15.05
N GLY A 110 -12.17 8.65 -15.19
CA GLY A 110 -10.81 8.87 -15.66
C GLY A 110 -9.79 8.33 -14.65
N ALA A 111 -8.64 7.85 -15.14
CA ALA A 111 -7.62 7.21 -14.29
C ALA A 111 -7.04 8.14 -13.20
N GLY A 112 -7.14 9.46 -13.39
CA GLY A 112 -6.72 10.48 -12.43
C GLY A 112 -7.77 10.87 -11.40
N ALA A 113 -8.99 10.33 -11.46
CA ALA A 113 -10.00 10.60 -10.44
C ALA A 113 -9.48 10.09 -9.08
N LEU A 114 -9.60 10.91 -8.04
CA LEU A 114 -9.29 10.49 -6.68
C LEU A 114 -10.38 9.57 -6.15
N GLU A 115 -10.00 8.51 -5.43
CA GLU A 115 -10.92 7.56 -4.80
C GLU A 115 -12.01 8.29 -4.00
N GLN A 116 -11.62 9.29 -3.19
CA GLN A 116 -12.56 10.05 -2.38
C GLN A 116 -13.64 10.75 -3.21
N ASN A 117 -13.24 11.39 -4.33
CA ASN A 117 -14.19 12.10 -5.19
C ASN A 117 -15.20 11.13 -5.82
N VAL A 118 -14.75 9.90 -6.13
CA VAL A 118 -15.62 8.85 -6.66
C VAL A 118 -16.58 8.34 -5.57
N ILE A 119 -16.08 8.13 -4.35
CA ILE A 119 -16.91 7.75 -3.19
C ILE A 119 -18.01 8.80 -2.93
N ASP A 120 -17.64 10.09 -2.90
CA ASP A 120 -18.59 11.18 -2.67
C ASP A 120 -19.66 11.25 -3.77
N ALA A 121 -19.26 11.08 -5.03
CA ALA A 121 -20.18 11.05 -6.16
C ALA A 121 -21.13 9.83 -6.11
N LEU A 122 -20.64 8.67 -5.69
CA LEU A 122 -21.44 7.45 -5.55
C LEU A 122 -22.47 7.58 -4.43
N GLU A 123 -22.07 8.06 -3.26
CA GLU A 123 -22.98 8.22 -2.11
C GLU A 123 -24.12 9.18 -2.44
N ALA A 124 -23.82 10.29 -3.11
CA ALA A 124 -24.82 11.26 -3.57
C ALA A 124 -25.86 10.64 -4.53
N GLN A 125 -25.54 9.50 -5.14
CA GLN A 125 -26.42 8.76 -6.05
C GLN A 125 -27.01 7.48 -5.42
N GLY A 126 -26.78 7.23 -4.13
CA GLY A 126 -27.29 6.06 -3.41
C GLY A 126 -26.50 4.78 -3.66
N PHE A 127 -25.21 4.90 -4.01
CA PHE A 127 -24.30 3.77 -4.24
C PHE A 127 -23.05 3.88 -3.37
N SER A 128 -22.29 2.79 -3.29
CA SER A 128 -20.97 2.75 -2.66
C SER A 128 -20.10 1.66 -3.29
N PHE A 129 -18.79 1.72 -3.08
CA PHE A 129 -17.94 0.55 -3.29
C PHE A 129 -18.19 -0.48 -2.17
N VAL A 130 -18.00 -1.76 -2.49
CA VAL A 130 -18.16 -2.82 -1.47
C VAL A 130 -17.01 -2.81 -0.46
N GLN A 131 -15.83 -2.32 -0.85
CA GLN A 131 -14.69 -2.01 0.01
C GLN A 131 -13.97 -0.78 -0.55
N THR A 132 -13.18 -0.12 0.28
CA THR A 132 -12.35 1.04 -0.09
C THR A 132 -10.93 0.78 0.36
N THR A 133 -9.98 1.64 -0.06
CA THR A 133 -8.73 1.71 0.68
C THR A 133 -8.94 2.44 2.00
N TYR A 134 -7.94 2.36 2.87
CA TYR A 134 -7.93 3.12 4.10
C TYR A 134 -7.71 4.63 3.88
N TYR A 135 -7.20 5.06 2.72
CA TYR A 135 -6.89 6.46 2.43
C TYR A 135 -7.38 6.88 1.04
N GLY A 136 -8.39 7.76 1.00
CA GLY A 136 -9.08 8.11 -0.25
C GLY A 136 -8.33 9.08 -1.18
N GLY A 137 -7.12 9.53 -0.81
CA GLY A 137 -6.33 10.49 -1.58
C GLY A 137 -5.49 9.87 -2.70
N ILE A 138 -5.75 8.61 -3.08
CA ILE A 138 -5.08 7.94 -4.20
C ILE A 138 -5.91 8.08 -5.49
N THR A 139 -5.26 8.12 -6.65
CA THR A 139 -5.99 8.07 -7.93
C THR A 139 -6.45 6.65 -8.24
N MET A 140 -7.59 6.51 -8.93
CA MET A 140 -8.13 5.20 -9.29
C MET A 140 -7.17 4.39 -10.17
N GLY A 141 -6.41 5.04 -11.07
CA GLY A 141 -5.35 4.40 -11.85
C GLY A 141 -4.16 3.92 -11.02
N GLY A 142 -3.82 4.62 -9.93
CA GLY A 142 -2.80 4.16 -8.98
C GLY A 142 -3.31 3.02 -8.10
N ALA A 143 -4.57 3.13 -7.66
CA ALA A 143 -5.24 2.15 -6.82
C ALA A 143 -5.30 0.77 -7.49
N THR A 144 -5.73 0.71 -8.75
CA THR A 144 -5.70 -0.53 -9.55
C THR A 144 -4.27 -0.91 -9.92
N GLY A 145 -3.43 0.09 -10.22
CA GLY A 145 -2.07 -0.14 -10.71
C GLY A 145 -1.18 -0.92 -9.78
N THR A 146 -1.33 -0.74 -8.47
CA THR A 146 -0.48 -1.39 -7.45
C THR A 146 -1.20 -2.41 -6.57
N GLY A 147 -2.49 -2.67 -6.82
CA GLY A 147 -3.28 -3.61 -6.03
C GLY A 147 -3.72 -3.05 -4.67
N ALA A 148 -4.10 -1.77 -4.62
CA ALA A 148 -4.54 -1.14 -3.39
C ALA A 148 -5.82 -1.80 -2.85
N HIS A 149 -5.82 -2.07 -1.55
CA HIS A 149 -6.80 -2.96 -0.91
C HIS A 149 -7.39 -2.41 0.38
N GLY A 150 -8.60 -2.87 0.68
CA GLY A 150 -9.26 -2.84 1.97
C GLY A 150 -8.93 -4.09 2.79
N SER A 151 -9.95 -4.69 3.41
CA SER A 151 -9.79 -5.95 4.15
C SER A 151 -11.08 -6.75 4.21
N SER A 152 -11.18 -7.87 3.50
CA SER A 152 -12.31 -8.80 3.54
C SER A 152 -11.91 -10.14 2.95
N PHE A 153 -12.39 -11.26 3.49
CA PHE A 153 -12.42 -12.54 2.76
C PHE A 153 -13.72 -12.77 1.99
N LYS A 154 -14.78 -12.03 2.35
CA LYS A 154 -16.14 -12.23 1.85
C LYS A 154 -16.43 -11.42 0.59
N HIS A 155 -15.85 -10.22 0.49
CA HIS A 155 -16.06 -9.26 -0.60
C HIS A 155 -14.75 -9.02 -1.37
N ALA A 156 -14.86 -8.46 -2.57
CA ALA A 156 -13.68 -7.96 -3.29
C ALA A 156 -12.91 -6.98 -2.39
N SER A 157 -11.64 -7.29 -2.10
CA SER A 157 -10.81 -6.51 -1.18
C SER A 157 -10.01 -5.43 -1.91
N THR A 158 -9.64 -5.64 -3.18
CA THR A 158 -8.90 -4.68 -4.01
C THR A 158 -9.79 -3.93 -5.00
N PHE A 159 -9.38 -2.73 -5.38
CA PHE A 159 -9.99 -2.02 -6.52
C PHE A 159 -9.82 -2.79 -7.83
N SER A 160 -8.69 -3.46 -7.99
CA SER A 160 -8.42 -4.32 -9.14
C SER A 160 -9.43 -5.46 -9.26
N GLU A 161 -9.95 -6.01 -8.17
CA GLU A 161 -11.01 -7.03 -8.22
C GLU A 161 -12.39 -6.46 -8.60
N MET A 162 -12.70 -5.22 -8.21
CA MET A 162 -13.95 -4.53 -8.55
C MET A 162 -14.03 -4.05 -10.01
N LEU A 163 -12.95 -4.17 -10.79
CA LEU A 163 -12.91 -3.77 -12.20
C LEU A 163 -13.82 -4.63 -13.09
N VAL A 164 -14.62 -3.95 -13.91
CA VAL A 164 -15.46 -4.55 -14.96
C VAL A 164 -15.08 -4.06 -16.37
N GLY A 165 -14.20 -3.07 -16.47
CA GLY A 165 -13.61 -2.61 -17.72
C GLY A 165 -12.50 -1.59 -17.50
N MET A 166 -11.61 -1.44 -18.48
CA MET A 166 -10.61 -0.36 -18.49
C MET A 166 -10.24 0.03 -19.91
N THR A 167 -9.77 1.26 -20.09
CA THR A 167 -9.26 1.76 -21.37
C THR A 167 -7.83 2.22 -21.20
N ILE A 168 -6.96 1.79 -22.11
CA ILE A 168 -5.55 2.14 -22.14
C ILE A 168 -5.17 2.79 -23.47
N VAL A 169 -4.12 3.60 -23.45
CA VAL A 169 -3.35 3.98 -24.64
C VAL A 169 -2.09 3.11 -24.67
N THR A 170 -1.94 2.27 -25.70
CA THR A 170 -0.81 1.36 -25.86
C THR A 170 0.47 2.12 -26.21
N GLY A 171 1.62 1.45 -26.22
CA GLY A 171 2.91 2.06 -26.61
C GLY A 171 3.00 2.54 -28.07
N THR A 172 2.02 2.23 -28.93
CA THR A 172 1.90 2.76 -30.30
C THR A 172 0.92 3.93 -30.40
N GLY A 173 0.22 4.27 -29.31
CA GLY A 173 -0.80 5.30 -29.27
C GLY A 173 -2.21 4.82 -29.67
N GLU A 174 -2.42 3.52 -29.83
CA GLU A 174 -3.74 2.93 -30.04
C GLU A 174 -4.54 2.93 -28.73
N VAL A 175 -5.86 3.13 -28.83
CA VAL A 175 -6.77 3.06 -27.69
C VAL A 175 -7.40 1.68 -27.65
N LEU A 176 -7.20 0.95 -26.56
CA LEU A 176 -7.80 -0.36 -26.34
C LEU A 176 -8.72 -0.32 -25.12
N THR A 177 -9.94 -0.82 -25.28
CA THR A 177 -10.87 -1.08 -24.18
C THR A 177 -10.85 -2.58 -23.85
N ILE A 178 -10.50 -2.90 -22.62
CA ILE A 178 -10.31 -4.26 -22.11
C ILE A 178 -11.48 -4.59 -21.19
N LYS A 179 -12.10 -5.76 -21.40
CA LYS A 179 -13.26 -6.25 -20.62
C LYS A 179 -13.20 -7.77 -20.48
N GLY A 180 -14.07 -8.32 -19.63
CA GLY A 180 -14.24 -9.78 -19.52
C GLY A 180 -13.00 -10.48 -18.97
N ARG A 181 -12.60 -11.60 -19.59
CA ARG A 181 -11.44 -12.39 -19.15
C ARG A 181 -10.11 -11.69 -19.40
N ASP A 182 -10.03 -10.85 -20.44
CA ASP A 182 -8.80 -10.12 -20.77
C ASP A 182 -8.39 -9.15 -19.66
N LEU A 183 -9.32 -8.72 -18.80
CA LEU A 183 -8.98 -7.91 -17.63
C LEU A 183 -8.02 -8.61 -16.67
N ASP A 184 -8.02 -9.94 -16.60
CA ASP A 184 -7.15 -10.70 -15.69
C ASP A 184 -5.66 -10.36 -15.90
N ASP A 185 -5.27 -10.00 -17.13
CA ASP A 185 -3.91 -9.59 -17.47
C ASP A 185 -3.60 -8.14 -17.06
N PHE A 186 -4.62 -7.33 -16.76
CA PHE A 186 -4.50 -5.88 -16.54
C PHE A 186 -5.01 -5.39 -15.16
N ARG A 187 -5.67 -6.25 -14.37
CA ARG A 187 -6.24 -5.90 -13.05
C ARG A 187 -5.25 -5.13 -12.19
N VAL A 188 -4.06 -5.68 -12.02
CA VAL A 188 -2.88 -5.01 -11.47
C VAL A 188 -1.90 -4.80 -12.62
N HIS A 189 -1.82 -3.57 -13.14
CA HIS A 189 -1.12 -3.29 -14.39
C HIS A 189 0.29 -2.69 -14.21
N LEU A 190 0.63 -2.18 -13.02
CA LEU A 190 1.89 -1.48 -12.70
C LEU A 190 2.23 -0.31 -13.65
N GLY A 191 1.31 0.08 -14.54
CA GLY A 191 1.53 1.08 -15.59
C GLY A 191 2.48 0.62 -16.71
N PHE A 192 2.69 -0.68 -16.89
CA PHE A 192 3.63 -1.21 -17.91
C PHE A 192 2.97 -1.69 -19.20
N LEU A 193 1.66 -1.93 -19.20
CA LEU A 193 0.93 -2.42 -20.37
C LEU A 193 0.35 -1.29 -21.25
N GLY A 194 0.62 -0.04 -20.88
CA GLY A 194 0.09 1.16 -21.53
C GLY A 194 -0.28 2.23 -20.50
N VAL A 195 -0.66 3.40 -20.99
CA VAL A 195 -1.18 4.49 -20.15
C VAL A 195 -2.65 4.21 -19.90
N VAL A 196 -3.00 3.87 -18.65
CA VAL A 196 -4.40 3.74 -18.25
C VAL A 196 -5.04 5.12 -18.23
N VAL A 197 -6.13 5.29 -18.99
CA VAL A 197 -6.82 6.58 -19.13
C VAL A 197 -8.22 6.56 -18.51
N GLU A 198 -8.83 5.39 -18.36
CA GLU A 198 -10.19 5.22 -17.86
C GLU A 198 -10.39 3.83 -17.24
N LEU A 199 -11.22 3.76 -16.21
CA LEU A 199 -11.55 2.56 -15.45
C LEU A 199 -13.06 2.49 -15.23
N GLU A 200 -13.62 1.29 -15.22
CA GLU A 200 -15.03 1.03 -14.92
C GLU A 200 -15.12 -0.01 -13.79
N PHE A 201 -15.86 0.32 -12.73
CA PHE A 201 -16.00 -0.51 -11.53
C PHE A 201 -17.45 -0.88 -11.26
N SER A 202 -17.68 -2.08 -10.72
CA SER A 202 -18.97 -2.45 -10.15
C SER A 202 -19.19 -1.74 -8.80
N VAL A 203 -20.42 -1.32 -8.53
CA VAL A 203 -20.81 -0.69 -7.25
C VAL A 203 -22.05 -1.35 -6.65
N VAL A 204 -22.22 -1.18 -5.34
CA VAL A 204 -23.35 -1.74 -4.58
C VAL A 204 -24.30 -0.63 -4.14
N PRO A 205 -25.59 -0.92 -3.84
CA PRO A 205 -26.46 0.04 -3.18
C PRO A 205 -25.84 0.56 -1.89
N LEU A 206 -26.10 1.82 -1.55
CA LEU A 206 -25.58 2.44 -0.33
C LEU A 206 -26.00 1.64 0.92
N TYR A 207 -25.05 1.45 1.82
CA TYR A 207 -25.20 0.77 3.10
C TYR A 207 -24.54 1.61 4.19
N LYS A 208 -24.69 1.20 5.45
CA LYS A 208 -23.90 1.71 6.57
C LYS A 208 -23.03 0.60 7.14
N VAL A 209 -22.01 0.97 7.90
CA VAL A 209 -21.08 0.05 8.54
C VAL A 209 -21.25 0.19 10.05
N LEU A 210 -21.54 -0.92 10.72
CA LEU A 210 -21.44 -1.06 12.17
C LEU A 210 -20.02 -1.53 12.49
N VAL A 211 -19.31 -0.74 13.29
CA VAL A 211 -17.99 -1.09 13.81
C VAL A 211 -18.11 -1.46 15.28
N THR A 212 -17.51 -2.57 15.67
CA THR A 212 -17.30 -2.95 17.06
C THR A 212 -15.82 -3.28 17.24
N ALA A 213 -15.18 -2.55 18.15
CA ALA A 213 -13.76 -2.69 18.43
C ALA A 213 -13.53 -3.26 19.82
N TYR A 214 -12.60 -4.20 19.99
CA TYR A 214 -12.32 -4.79 21.30
C TYR A 214 -10.96 -5.48 21.34
N PRO A 215 -10.31 -5.54 22.52
CA PRO A 215 -9.07 -6.29 22.69
C PRO A 215 -9.34 -7.77 22.94
N ILE A 216 -8.47 -8.65 22.45
CA ILE A 216 -8.41 -10.06 22.82
C ILE A 216 -6.95 -10.51 23.01
N ASP A 217 -6.74 -11.67 23.64
CA ASP A 217 -5.43 -12.32 23.70
C ASP A 217 -5.01 -12.83 22.32
N ASP A 218 -3.71 -12.72 22.01
CA ASP A 218 -3.15 -13.13 20.72
C ASP A 218 -3.05 -14.64 20.50
N ALA A 219 -3.33 -15.44 21.53
CA ALA A 219 -3.39 -16.91 21.45
C ALA A 219 -4.29 -17.41 20.31
N ILE A 220 -5.32 -16.64 19.93
CA ILE A 220 -6.20 -16.96 18.80
C ILE A 220 -5.46 -17.04 17.46
N LEU A 221 -4.37 -16.28 17.25
CA LEU A 221 -3.57 -16.27 16.01
C LEU A 221 -3.08 -17.67 15.64
N TYR A 222 -2.83 -18.51 16.66
CA TYR A 222 -2.30 -19.85 16.53
C TYR A 222 -3.39 -20.92 16.37
N THR A 223 -4.64 -20.50 16.14
CA THR A 223 -5.79 -21.39 15.99
C THR A 223 -6.55 -21.11 14.69
N PRO A 224 -7.33 -22.07 14.16
CA PRO A 224 -8.19 -21.82 13.01
C PRO A 224 -9.22 -20.70 13.22
N ALA A 225 -9.56 -20.38 14.48
CA ALA A 225 -10.58 -19.39 14.81
C ALA A 225 -10.22 -17.97 14.32
N PHE A 226 -8.93 -17.64 14.19
CA PHE A 226 -8.50 -16.34 13.68
C PHE A 226 -8.93 -16.12 12.21
N LEU A 227 -8.69 -17.12 11.35
CA LEU A 227 -9.12 -17.05 9.95
C LEU A 227 -10.65 -17.17 9.82
N GLN A 228 -11.30 -18.01 10.63
CA GLN A 228 -12.77 -18.12 10.66
C GLN A 228 -13.45 -16.79 11.02
N MET A 229 -12.87 -16.01 11.92
CA MET A 229 -13.37 -14.66 12.25
C MET A 229 -13.37 -13.75 11.03
N ALA A 230 -12.31 -13.79 10.21
CA ALA A 230 -12.21 -13.01 8.98
C ALA A 230 -13.19 -13.50 7.89
N GLU A 231 -13.48 -14.81 7.83
CA GLU A 231 -14.39 -15.42 6.86
C GLU A 231 -15.86 -15.01 7.07
N VAL A 232 -16.29 -14.87 8.33
CA VAL A 232 -17.70 -14.55 8.66
C VAL A 232 -18.01 -13.06 8.70
N THR A 233 -16.98 -12.22 8.80
CA THR A 233 -17.12 -10.77 8.91
C THR A 233 -17.12 -10.11 7.52
N ASP A 234 -17.94 -9.09 7.30
CA ASP A 234 -17.91 -8.34 6.03
C ASP A 234 -16.55 -7.69 5.81
N SER A 235 -15.96 -7.12 6.87
CA SER A 235 -14.62 -6.59 6.83
C SER A 235 -13.95 -6.60 8.20
N LEU A 236 -12.73 -7.14 8.30
CA LEU A 236 -12.00 -7.29 9.56
C LEU A 236 -10.64 -6.60 9.48
N ILE A 237 -10.33 -5.74 10.43
CA ILE A 237 -8.97 -5.22 10.64
C ILE A 237 -8.48 -5.70 12.00
N VAL A 238 -7.23 -6.13 12.09
CA VAL A 238 -6.63 -6.56 13.35
C VAL A 238 -5.27 -5.91 13.53
N ASN A 239 -5.05 -5.23 14.66
CA ASN A 239 -3.73 -4.74 15.06
C ASN A 239 -3.16 -5.68 16.13
N TRP A 240 -2.07 -6.35 15.83
CA TRP A 240 -1.37 -7.21 16.78
C TRP A 240 -0.23 -6.45 17.44
N ILE A 241 -0.23 -6.48 18.77
CA ILE A 241 0.83 -5.94 19.63
C ILE A 241 1.55 -7.11 20.30
N PRO A 242 2.63 -7.65 19.70
CA PRO A 242 3.29 -8.87 20.18
C PRO A 242 3.80 -8.76 21.62
N ARG A 243 4.37 -7.59 21.99
CA ARG A 243 4.85 -7.33 23.36
C ARG A 243 3.76 -7.49 24.42
N MET A 244 2.56 -6.99 24.12
CA MET A 244 1.43 -7.04 25.03
C MET A 244 0.68 -8.39 24.96
N LYS A 245 0.97 -9.20 23.94
CA LYS A 245 0.23 -10.42 23.60
C LYS A 245 -1.26 -10.16 23.36
N LYS A 246 -1.56 -9.03 22.71
CA LYS A 246 -2.93 -8.56 22.47
C LYS A 246 -3.19 -8.26 21.01
N LEU A 247 -4.44 -8.47 20.62
CA LEU A 247 -4.99 -8.03 19.35
C LEU A 247 -6.05 -6.97 19.61
N ALA A 248 -6.02 -5.85 18.89
CA ALA A 248 -7.17 -4.98 18.77
C ALA A 248 -7.97 -5.43 17.54
N ILE A 249 -9.16 -5.96 17.78
CA ILE A 249 -10.09 -6.40 16.74
C ILE A 249 -10.96 -5.21 16.35
N VAL A 250 -11.04 -4.92 15.05
CA VAL A 250 -11.97 -3.96 14.48
C VAL A 250 -12.90 -4.72 13.53
N ASN A 251 -14.03 -5.18 14.08
CA ASN A 251 -15.05 -5.89 13.33
C ASN A 251 -15.97 -4.88 12.64
N ARG A 252 -16.12 -5.00 11.32
CA ARG A 252 -16.97 -4.13 10.49
C ARG A 252 -18.02 -4.99 9.79
N THR A 253 -19.29 -4.76 10.15
CA THR A 253 -20.45 -5.46 9.59
C THR A 253 -21.31 -4.48 8.78
N TYR A 254 -21.80 -4.91 7.62
CA TYR A 254 -22.63 -4.05 6.77
C TYR A 254 -24.09 -4.12 7.21
N VAL A 255 -24.69 -2.96 7.42
CA VAL A 255 -26.05 -2.79 7.95
C VAL A 255 -26.89 -1.91 7.01
N PRO A 256 -28.23 -2.01 7.05
CA PRO A 256 -29.11 -1.20 6.20
C PRO A 256 -28.89 0.30 6.39
N VAL A 257 -29.11 1.08 5.32
CA VAL A 257 -28.91 2.54 5.31
C VAL A 257 -29.75 3.28 6.38
N GLY A 258 -30.89 2.71 6.76
CA GLY A 258 -31.78 3.25 7.80
C GLY A 258 -31.28 3.05 9.24
N THR A 259 -30.16 2.35 9.44
CA THR A 259 -29.57 2.17 10.78
C THR A 259 -29.15 3.55 11.35
N PRO A 260 -29.54 3.91 12.58
CA PRO A 260 -29.14 5.18 13.19
C PRO A 260 -27.63 5.34 13.37
N GLY A 261 -27.14 6.59 13.35
CA GLY A 261 -25.73 6.95 13.52
C GLY A 261 -25.02 7.30 12.20
N ASN A 262 -24.22 8.35 12.24
CA ASN A 262 -23.39 8.87 11.14
C ASN A 262 -21.97 9.13 11.62
N GLY A 263 -21.49 8.27 12.52
CA GLY A 263 -20.15 8.34 13.07
C GLY A 263 -19.06 8.19 12.02
N THR A 264 -17.83 8.41 12.47
CA THR A 264 -16.64 8.46 11.63
C THR A 264 -15.51 7.63 12.23
N ALA A 265 -14.66 7.09 11.36
CA ALA A 265 -13.36 6.58 11.70
C ALA A 265 -12.34 7.69 11.44
N THR A 266 -11.55 8.04 12.45
CA THR A 266 -10.45 9.01 12.32
C THR A 266 -9.18 8.34 11.83
N GLY A 267 -9.07 7.03 12.08
CA GLY A 267 -7.93 6.20 11.74
C GLY A 267 -6.96 5.97 12.91
N GLY A 268 -7.30 6.41 14.12
CA GLY A 268 -6.42 6.27 15.29
C GLY A 268 -5.06 6.94 15.05
N GLY A 269 -3.96 6.38 15.54
CA GLY A 269 -2.60 6.91 15.27
C GLY A 269 -2.16 6.95 13.82
N ALA A 270 -2.90 6.31 12.92
CA ALA A 270 -2.69 6.40 11.48
C ALA A 270 -3.49 7.55 10.85
N SER A 271 -4.11 8.42 11.66
CA SER A 271 -4.87 9.59 11.20
C SER A 271 -4.03 10.51 10.32
N VAL A 272 -4.73 11.24 9.47
CA VAL A 272 -4.12 12.27 8.63
C VAL A 272 -3.79 13.49 9.49
N SER A 273 -2.57 13.54 10.02
CA SER A 273 -1.99 14.70 10.70
C SER A 273 -1.81 15.87 9.72
N SER A 274 -1.63 17.11 10.17
CA SER A 274 -1.09 18.18 9.29
C SER A 274 0.41 17.93 9.01
N VAL A 275 1.02 18.62 8.03
CA VAL A 275 2.49 18.47 7.80
C VAL A 275 3.25 18.78 9.09
N GLU A 276 2.85 19.85 9.77
CA GLU A 276 3.46 20.29 11.01
C GLU A 276 3.32 19.22 12.09
N GLN A 277 2.15 18.59 12.21
CA GLN A 277 1.93 17.50 13.16
C GLN A 277 2.74 16.25 12.79
N ARG A 278 2.86 15.88 11.50
CA ARG A 278 3.76 14.77 11.11
C ARG A 278 5.21 15.07 11.39
N VAL A 279 5.66 16.30 11.13
CA VAL A 279 7.04 16.72 11.44
C VAL A 279 7.29 16.63 12.95
N GLN A 280 6.32 17.03 13.77
CA GLN A 280 6.42 16.88 15.23
C GLN A 280 6.42 15.42 15.67
N GLU A 281 5.53 14.57 15.13
CA GLU A 281 5.49 13.13 15.38
C GLU A 281 6.84 12.48 15.02
N THR A 282 7.39 12.84 13.86
CA THR A 282 8.70 12.41 13.36
C THR A 282 9.81 12.82 14.34
N GLN A 283 9.86 14.08 14.76
CA GLN A 283 10.86 14.57 15.73
C GLN A 283 10.79 13.85 17.09
N ILE A 284 9.60 13.43 17.52
CA ILE A 284 9.43 12.66 18.76
C ILE A 284 10.04 11.27 18.61
N PHE A 285 9.78 10.58 17.50
CA PHE A 285 10.38 9.26 17.23
C PHE A 285 11.90 9.34 17.02
N ASP A 286 12.40 10.40 16.38
CA ASP A 286 13.83 10.71 16.29
C ASP A 286 14.46 10.80 17.67
N TYR A 287 13.85 11.58 18.54
CA TYR A 287 14.32 11.74 19.91
C TYR A 287 14.33 10.40 20.66
N PHE A 288 13.28 9.58 20.52
CA PHE A 288 13.22 8.27 21.16
C PHE A 288 14.29 7.31 20.65
N GLU A 289 14.53 7.24 19.34
CA GLU A 289 15.57 6.39 18.76
C GLU A 289 16.98 6.87 19.16
N VAL A 290 17.28 8.16 19.03
CA VAL A 290 18.59 8.75 19.39
C VAL A 290 18.90 8.56 20.89
N THR A 291 17.90 8.71 21.75
CA THR A 291 18.06 8.52 23.21
C THR A 291 17.89 7.07 23.66
N ARG A 292 17.59 6.13 22.74
CA ARG A 292 17.26 4.73 23.02
C ARG A 292 16.13 4.58 24.05
N ASN A 293 15.16 5.48 24.04
CA ASN A 293 14.04 5.50 24.97
C ASN A 293 12.94 4.52 24.53
N GLN A 294 13.24 3.22 24.66
CA GLN A 294 12.30 2.16 24.33
C GLN A 294 11.00 2.26 25.15
N THR A 295 11.09 2.63 26.43
CA THR A 295 9.90 2.81 27.29
C THR A 295 8.91 3.79 26.67
N ALA A 296 9.38 4.92 26.13
CA ALA A 296 8.50 5.89 25.48
C ALA A 296 7.92 5.36 24.17
N MET A 297 8.69 4.66 23.34
CA MET A 297 8.16 4.05 22.11
C MET A 297 7.07 3.02 22.39
N CYS A 298 7.29 2.17 23.38
CA CYS A 298 6.32 1.16 23.79
C CYS A 298 5.05 1.77 24.43
N ALA A 299 5.19 2.90 25.14
CA ALA A 299 4.05 3.64 25.67
C ALA A 299 3.20 4.25 24.55
N VAL A 300 3.82 4.72 23.46
CA VAL A 300 3.12 5.21 22.27
C VAL A 300 2.38 4.07 21.55
N GLU A 301 3.03 2.92 21.35
CA GLU A 301 2.40 1.70 20.81
C GLU A 301 1.14 1.31 21.62
N GLU A 302 1.27 1.31 22.95
CA GLU A 302 0.19 0.96 23.87
C GLU A 302 -0.96 1.97 23.88
N GLY A 303 -0.64 3.28 23.85
CA GLY A 303 -1.65 4.33 23.77
C GLY A 303 -2.48 4.24 22.48
N TYR A 304 -1.83 3.98 21.34
CA TYR A 304 -2.55 3.76 20.09
C TYR A 304 -3.40 2.48 20.11
N PHE A 305 -2.90 1.40 20.70
CA PHE A 305 -3.69 0.19 20.90
C PHE A 305 -4.99 0.47 21.64
N TYR A 306 -4.95 1.18 22.77
CA TYR A 306 -6.16 1.53 23.52
C TYR A 306 -7.07 2.52 22.79
N SER A 307 -6.52 3.43 22.00
CA SER A 307 -7.30 4.42 21.22
C SER A 307 -8.30 3.79 20.23
N VAL A 308 -8.10 2.52 19.88
CA VAL A 308 -8.98 1.76 18.98
C VAL A 308 -10.34 1.45 19.61
N PHE A 309 -10.40 1.23 20.93
CA PHE A 309 -11.59 0.71 21.60
C PHE A 309 -11.94 1.42 22.92
N SER A 310 -11.17 2.42 23.33
CA SER A 310 -11.40 3.24 24.52
C SER A 310 -11.14 4.73 24.26
N ASP A 311 -11.79 5.60 25.03
CA ASP A 311 -11.46 7.02 25.06
C ASP A 311 -10.19 7.27 25.87
N VAL A 312 -9.09 7.52 25.17
CA VAL A 312 -7.78 7.87 25.75
C VAL A 312 -7.31 9.26 25.33
N THR A 313 -8.25 10.15 25.01
CA THR A 313 -7.97 11.54 24.63
C THR A 313 -7.20 12.29 25.72
N SER A 314 -7.54 12.04 26.99
CA SER A 314 -6.85 12.66 28.14
C SER A 314 -5.37 12.28 28.26
N GLN A 315 -4.95 11.17 27.62
CA GLN A 315 -3.57 10.70 27.54
C GLN A 315 -2.86 11.18 26.27
N GLY A 316 -3.51 12.00 25.44
CA GLY A 316 -2.92 12.57 24.23
C GLY A 316 -3.08 11.72 22.97
N PHE A 317 -3.89 10.65 23.00
CA PHE A 317 -4.12 9.78 21.84
C PHE A 317 -5.49 10.05 21.21
N PRO A 318 -5.57 10.32 19.89
CA PRO A 318 -6.84 10.57 19.22
C PRO A 318 -7.70 9.30 19.16
N PRO A 319 -9.01 9.39 19.43
CA PRO A 319 -9.92 8.25 19.41
C PRO A 319 -10.08 7.74 17.98
N ALA A 320 -10.07 6.42 17.77
CA ALA A 320 -10.21 5.84 16.43
C ALA A 320 -11.61 6.02 15.81
N PHE A 321 -12.64 6.14 16.65
CA PHE A 321 -14.04 6.18 16.24
C PHE A 321 -14.81 7.27 17.00
N LEU A 322 -15.58 8.06 16.26
CA LEU A 322 -16.38 9.16 16.79
C LEU A 322 -17.85 8.99 16.42
N ASN A 323 -18.76 9.35 17.33
CA ASN A 323 -20.18 9.48 17.02
C ASN A 323 -20.49 10.80 16.29
N ASP A 324 -21.78 11.03 16.01
CA ASP A 324 -22.32 12.21 15.33
C ASP A 324 -21.99 13.54 16.04
N THR A 325 -21.64 13.51 17.33
CA THR A 325 -21.26 14.69 18.13
C THR A 325 -19.74 14.89 18.24
N GLY A 326 -18.94 14.01 17.61
CA GLY A 326 -17.49 14.08 17.68
C GLY A 326 -16.87 13.50 18.96
N ASN A 327 -17.65 12.76 19.75
CA ASN A 327 -17.15 12.07 20.96
C ASN A 327 -16.81 10.62 20.65
N PHE A 328 -15.87 10.03 21.41
CA PHE A 328 -15.51 8.62 21.27
C PHE A 328 -16.75 7.71 21.29
N ALA A 329 -16.79 6.73 20.39
CA ALA A 329 -17.90 5.79 20.29
C ALA A 329 -17.46 4.39 19.89
N ASN A 330 -17.89 3.40 20.66
CA ASN A 330 -17.71 1.98 20.37
C ASN A 330 -18.86 1.19 21.03
N PRO A 331 -19.80 0.63 20.26
CA PRO A 331 -19.83 0.57 18.80
C PRO A 331 -20.09 1.92 18.13
N VAL A 332 -19.77 2.02 16.84
CA VAL A 332 -20.10 3.18 15.99
C VAL A 332 -20.77 2.71 14.69
N VAL A 333 -21.75 3.48 14.22
CA VAL A 333 -22.39 3.27 12.91
C VAL A 333 -22.16 4.49 12.05
N GLY A 334 -21.74 4.28 10.80
CA GLY A 334 -21.52 5.37 9.85
C GLY A 334 -21.58 4.92 8.39
N PHE A 335 -21.56 5.89 7.48
CA PHE A 335 -21.49 5.61 6.05
C PHE A 335 -20.08 5.12 5.65
N PRO A 336 -19.95 4.30 4.58
CA PRO A 336 -18.66 3.82 4.09
C PRO A 336 -17.63 4.93 3.89
N ARG A 337 -18.02 6.09 3.35
CA ARG A 337 -17.13 7.25 3.16
C ARG A 337 -16.50 7.81 4.44
N ASN A 338 -17.12 7.52 5.59
CA ASN A 338 -16.70 8.00 6.90
C ASN A 338 -16.03 6.91 7.73
N ILE A 339 -16.25 5.63 7.41
CA ILE A 339 -15.83 4.48 8.24
C ILE A 339 -14.75 3.63 7.57
N LEU A 340 -14.87 3.37 6.26
CA LEU A 340 -13.95 2.48 5.55
C LEU A 340 -12.73 3.21 5.01
N VAL A 341 -12.89 4.50 4.70
CA VAL A 341 -11.87 5.38 4.16
C VAL A 341 -11.62 6.54 5.12
N SER A 342 -10.35 6.86 5.36
CA SER A 342 -9.96 8.10 6.00
C SER A 342 -9.90 9.21 4.94
N THR A 343 -10.49 10.35 5.29
CA THR A 343 -10.43 11.54 4.44
C THR A 343 -9.60 12.59 5.15
N CYS A 344 -8.79 13.28 4.38
CA CYS A 344 -8.36 14.59 4.77
C CYS A 344 -8.74 15.59 3.69
N LYS A 345 -9.23 16.76 4.13
CA LYS A 345 -9.48 17.90 3.27
C LYS A 345 -8.31 18.87 3.39
N ALA A 346 -7.74 19.25 2.25
CA ALA A 346 -6.73 20.30 2.20
C ALA A 346 -7.25 21.56 2.93
N PRO A 347 -6.41 22.28 3.69
CA PRO A 347 -4.95 22.17 3.75
C PRO A 347 -4.40 21.17 4.77
N ASN A 348 -5.25 20.51 5.56
CA ASN A 348 -4.83 19.77 6.77
C ASN A 348 -4.22 18.38 6.50
N CYS A 349 -3.74 18.14 5.29
CA CYS A 349 -3.36 16.80 4.82
C CYS A 349 -1.87 16.63 4.72
N SER A 350 -1.23 16.13 5.77
CA SER A 350 0.20 15.80 5.74
C SER A 350 0.66 14.88 4.60
N PHE A 351 -0.18 13.97 4.10
CA PHE A 351 0.17 13.09 2.99
C PHE A 351 0.14 13.79 1.61
N LEU A 352 -0.59 14.90 1.48
CA LEU A 352 -0.78 15.67 0.23
C LEU A 352 -0.17 17.07 0.28
N ALA A 353 0.08 17.58 1.47
CA ALA A 353 0.61 18.89 1.65
C ALA A 353 2.07 18.82 1.18
N PRO A 354 2.40 19.63 0.17
CA PRO A 354 3.77 19.78 -0.22
C PRO A 354 4.55 20.19 1.03
N SER A 355 5.66 19.52 1.36
CA SER A 355 6.64 20.12 2.28
C SER A 355 6.85 21.57 1.83
N PRO A 356 7.09 22.55 2.71
CA PRO A 356 7.33 23.93 2.30
C PRO A 356 8.49 24.12 1.29
N VAL A 357 9.22 23.05 1.00
CA VAL A 357 10.19 22.88 -0.10
C VAL A 357 9.55 22.74 -1.49
N SER A 358 8.22 22.81 -1.64
CA SER A 358 7.53 22.50 -2.90
C SER A 358 7.48 23.65 -3.89
N LEU A 359 8.66 24.17 -4.17
CA LEU A 359 8.93 24.98 -5.33
C LEU A 359 9.25 24.03 -6.50
N ILE A 360 8.28 23.87 -7.40
CA ILE A 360 8.60 23.59 -8.80
C ILE A 360 9.35 24.83 -9.30
N VAL A 361 10.69 24.76 -9.29
CA VAL A 361 11.53 25.80 -9.86
C VAL A 361 11.68 25.53 -11.36
N ASP A 362 10.68 25.91 -12.16
CA ASP A 362 10.84 26.03 -13.61
C ASP A 362 11.51 27.38 -13.92
N ILE A 363 12.85 27.39 -14.05
CA ILE A 363 13.62 28.60 -14.39
C ILE A 363 13.52 28.91 -15.91
N SER A 364 12.81 28.11 -16.72
CA SER A 364 12.91 28.25 -18.18
C SER A 364 11.82 29.08 -18.85
N ARG A 365 10.73 29.48 -18.16
CA ARG A 365 9.68 30.32 -18.78
C ARG A 365 9.23 31.47 -17.90
N ASN A 366 9.94 32.58 -18.06
CA ASN A 366 9.53 33.89 -17.60
C ASN A 366 8.33 34.38 -18.45
N ARG A 367 7.11 33.91 -18.16
CA ARG A 367 5.83 34.50 -18.62
C ARG A 367 4.65 33.94 -17.82
N GLN A 368 4.21 34.73 -16.84
CA GLN A 368 2.85 34.88 -16.32
C GLN A 368 1.98 33.60 -16.21
N PHE A 369 1.97 33.00 -15.02
CA PHE A 369 0.76 32.40 -14.47
C PHE A 369 0.21 33.37 -13.42
N SER A 370 -0.88 34.06 -13.76
CA SER A 370 -1.71 34.74 -12.75
C SER A 370 -2.75 33.75 -12.22
N ASN A 371 -3.00 33.85 -10.92
CA ASN A 371 -4.07 33.20 -10.15
C ASN A 371 -3.82 31.75 -9.68
N THR A 372 -2.92 31.59 -8.69
CA THR A 372 -3.10 30.68 -7.55
C THR A 372 -2.41 31.28 -6.33
N HIS A 373 -3.09 31.30 -5.18
CA HIS A 373 -2.62 31.91 -3.93
C HIS A 373 -1.26 31.36 -3.48
N VAL A 374 -0.21 32.19 -3.59
CA VAL A 374 1.11 31.94 -3.00
C VAL A 374 1.08 32.42 -1.56
N PHE A 375 1.27 31.52 -0.60
CA PHE A 375 1.45 31.87 0.81
C PHE A 375 2.71 32.73 0.97
N GLN A 376 2.55 34.00 1.37
CA GLN A 376 3.65 34.85 1.82
C GLN A 376 4.06 34.42 3.24
N ALA A 377 5.09 33.58 3.36
CA ALA A 377 5.76 33.31 4.63
C ALA A 377 7.27 33.63 4.52
N ASN A 378 7.84 34.10 5.64
CA ASN A 378 9.13 34.78 5.73
C ASN A 378 10.33 33.85 5.42
N PRO A 379 11.18 34.13 4.42
CA PRO A 379 12.25 33.23 3.96
C PRO A 379 13.38 32.99 4.99
N LEU A 380 13.53 33.85 6.00
CA LEU A 380 14.53 33.67 7.06
C LEU A 380 14.19 32.51 8.03
N TYR A 381 12.92 32.10 8.11
CA TYR A 381 12.47 31.00 8.97
C TYR A 381 12.86 29.61 8.40
N TYR A 382 12.94 29.50 7.07
CA TYR A 382 13.36 28.27 6.40
C TYR A 382 14.88 28.09 6.38
N LEU A 383 15.64 29.19 6.33
CA LEU A 383 17.09 29.15 6.36
C LEU A 383 17.64 28.69 7.74
N THR A 384 16.93 28.98 8.82
CA THR A 384 17.26 28.51 10.18
C THR A 384 16.88 27.04 10.40
N LEU A 385 15.83 26.54 9.74
CA LEU A 385 15.48 25.12 9.70
C LEU A 385 16.58 24.27 9.02
N HIS A 386 17.19 24.79 7.95
CA HIS A 386 18.24 24.08 7.21
C HIS A 386 19.57 23.94 7.96
N LEU A 387 19.87 24.80 8.93
CA LEU A 387 21.15 24.76 9.66
C LEU A 387 21.10 23.93 10.95
N THR A 388 19.92 23.44 11.36
CA THR A 388 19.75 22.70 12.63
C THR A 388 19.13 21.30 12.52
N LEU A 389 18.57 20.91 11.37
CA LEU A 389 17.99 19.58 11.15
C LEU A 389 18.71 18.80 10.04
N SER A 390 19.79 18.11 10.41
CA SER A 390 20.42 17.06 9.58
C SER A 390 20.02 15.65 10.03
N ILE A 391 18.95 15.53 10.82
CA ILE A 391 18.36 14.24 11.21
C ILE A 391 17.05 14.13 10.43
N GLN A 392 17.06 13.31 9.40
CA GLN A 392 15.87 12.94 8.63
C GLN A 392 15.47 11.52 9.09
N LEU A 393 14.19 11.26 9.35
CA LEU A 393 13.70 9.89 9.54
C LEU A 393 13.34 9.31 8.18
N LEU A 394 13.75 8.06 7.97
CA LEU A 394 13.09 7.16 7.04
C LEU A 394 12.05 6.37 7.83
N THR A 395 10.77 6.72 7.67
CA THR A 395 9.72 5.79 8.07
C THR A 395 9.78 4.62 7.08
N LYS A 396 10.18 3.44 7.56
CA LYS A 396 10.20 2.23 6.74
C LYS A 396 8.91 1.46 6.95
N GLU A 397 8.28 1.11 5.84
CA GLU A 397 7.10 0.27 5.81
C GLU A 397 7.49 -1.11 5.28
N LEU A 398 6.98 -2.15 5.95
CA LEU A 398 7.04 -3.51 5.45
C LEU A 398 5.60 -3.97 5.21
N ALA A 399 5.25 -4.25 3.95
CA ALA A 399 3.89 -4.63 3.57
C ALA A 399 3.89 -5.84 2.67
N PHE A 400 3.41 -6.97 3.16
CA PHE A 400 3.42 -8.24 2.45
C PHE A 400 2.07 -8.93 2.56
N ALA A 401 1.83 -9.88 1.67
CA ALA A 401 0.81 -10.88 1.88
C ALA A 401 1.39 -12.28 1.80
N ILE A 402 0.76 -13.21 2.51
CA ILE A 402 1.03 -14.64 2.44
C ILE A 402 -0.27 -15.38 2.15
N PRO A 403 -0.22 -16.53 1.46
CA PRO A 403 -1.29 -17.52 1.50
C PRO A 403 -1.85 -17.72 2.91
N ALA A 404 -3.16 -17.70 3.09
CA ALA A 404 -3.77 -17.87 4.42
C ALA A 404 -3.35 -19.20 5.09
N ARG A 405 -3.12 -20.26 4.29
CA ARG A 405 -2.58 -21.55 4.74
C ARG A 405 -1.18 -21.46 5.38
N ASN A 406 -0.41 -20.42 5.05
CA ASN A 406 0.97 -20.22 5.51
C ASN A 406 1.06 -19.32 6.76
N LEU A 407 -0.08 -18.85 7.31
CA LEU A 407 -0.09 -17.99 8.49
C LEU A 407 0.69 -18.59 9.67
N GLN A 408 0.52 -19.88 9.96
CA GLN A 408 1.21 -20.52 11.08
C GLN A 408 2.74 -20.58 10.89
N LEU A 409 3.21 -20.73 9.64
CA LEU A 409 4.64 -20.66 9.33
C LEU A 409 5.17 -19.24 9.51
N PHE A 410 4.41 -18.23 9.09
CA PHE A 410 4.76 -16.83 9.31
C PHE A 410 4.87 -16.50 10.80
N LEU A 411 3.87 -16.89 11.60
CA LEU A 411 3.89 -16.66 13.06
C LEU A 411 5.10 -17.33 13.72
N ALA A 412 5.43 -18.57 13.35
CA ALA A 412 6.61 -19.26 13.89
C ALA A 412 7.93 -18.53 13.58
N ILE A 413 8.07 -18.01 12.34
CA ILE A 413 9.25 -17.23 11.93
C ILE A 413 9.28 -15.89 12.65
N PHE A 414 8.14 -15.22 12.73
CA PHE A 414 7.99 -13.95 13.44
C PHE A 414 8.40 -14.11 14.90
N ASP A 415 7.89 -15.14 15.59
CA ASP A 415 8.19 -15.41 16.99
C ASP A 415 9.68 -15.69 17.23
N GLU A 416 10.34 -16.44 16.33
CA GLU A 416 11.78 -16.69 16.41
C GLU A 416 12.58 -15.39 16.31
N ILE A 417 12.23 -14.52 15.37
CA ILE A 417 12.89 -13.24 15.14
C ILE A 417 12.59 -12.27 16.28
N TYR A 418 11.34 -12.15 16.70
CA TYR A 418 10.89 -11.24 17.74
C TYR A 418 11.45 -11.63 19.12
N LYS A 419 11.63 -12.93 19.39
CA LYS A 419 12.31 -13.40 20.60
C LYS A 419 13.77 -12.95 20.65
N LYS A 420 14.43 -12.85 19.50
CA LYS A 420 15.83 -12.40 19.41
C LYS A 420 15.95 -10.87 19.44
N TYR A 421 14.98 -10.19 18.82
CA TYR A 421 14.96 -8.73 18.65
C TYR A 421 13.63 -8.15 19.12
N PRO A 422 13.33 -8.17 20.43
CA PRO A 422 12.07 -7.67 20.95
C PRO A 422 11.97 -6.16 20.66
N SER A 423 10.95 -5.78 19.89
CA SER A 423 10.82 -4.43 19.35
C SER A 423 9.42 -3.90 19.58
N CYS A 424 9.31 -2.64 19.99
CA CYS A 424 8.03 -1.93 19.95
C CYS A 424 7.79 -1.44 18.53
N ILE A 425 6.56 -1.64 18.04
CA ILE A 425 6.15 -1.32 16.67
C ILE A 425 5.13 -0.18 16.80
N PRO A 426 5.60 1.07 16.96
CA PRO A 426 4.73 2.21 17.24
C PRO A 426 3.68 2.43 16.14
N LEU A 427 2.64 3.20 16.46
CA LEU A 427 1.44 3.48 15.64
C LEU A 427 0.41 2.34 15.61
N SER A 428 0.69 1.24 14.91
CA SER A 428 -0.34 0.24 14.59
C SER A 428 0.03 -1.20 14.96
N GLY A 429 1.21 -1.46 15.52
CA GLY A 429 1.71 -2.82 15.64
C GLY A 429 1.82 -3.51 14.27
N VAL A 430 1.61 -4.83 14.25
CA VAL A 430 1.44 -5.60 13.02
C VAL A 430 -0.04 -5.58 12.61
N LEU A 431 -0.34 -4.84 11.55
CA LEU A 431 -1.69 -4.70 11.00
C LEU A 431 -2.00 -5.88 10.08
N PHE A 432 -2.94 -6.75 10.45
CA PHE A 432 -3.46 -7.81 9.59
C PHE A 432 -4.70 -7.34 8.81
N ARG A 433 -4.71 -7.70 7.52
CA ARG A 433 -5.82 -7.51 6.58
C ARG A 433 -6.00 -8.75 5.72
N PHE A 434 -7.17 -8.88 5.09
CA PHE A 434 -7.60 -10.11 4.43
C PHE A 434 -8.06 -9.83 3.01
N ALA A 435 -7.78 -10.76 2.09
CA ALA A 435 -8.24 -10.67 0.71
C ALA A 435 -8.67 -12.05 0.17
N PRO A 436 -9.76 -12.13 -0.61
CA PRO A 436 -10.10 -13.35 -1.33
C PRO A 436 -9.13 -13.58 -2.50
N PRO A 437 -9.17 -14.75 -3.17
CA PRO A 437 -8.42 -14.98 -4.40
C PRO A 437 -8.70 -13.93 -5.47
N SER A 438 -7.63 -13.46 -6.13
CA SER A 438 -7.70 -12.68 -7.37
C SER A 438 -7.33 -13.53 -8.58
N ARG A 439 -7.93 -13.21 -9.73
CA ARG A 439 -7.53 -13.76 -11.04
C ARG A 439 -6.42 -12.95 -11.73
N GLY A 440 -6.00 -11.85 -11.13
CA GLY A 440 -4.97 -10.97 -11.68
C GLY A 440 -3.61 -11.65 -11.73
N LEU A 441 -2.93 -11.64 -12.89
CA LEU A 441 -1.66 -12.34 -13.07
C LEU A 441 -0.53 -11.90 -12.14
N VAL A 442 -0.55 -10.63 -11.73
CA VAL A 442 0.44 -10.05 -10.80
C VAL A 442 -0.23 -9.48 -9.54
N ALA A 443 -1.47 -9.91 -9.28
CA ALA A 443 -2.15 -9.57 -8.03
C ALA A 443 -1.41 -10.19 -6.84
N ILE A 444 -1.39 -9.48 -5.73
CA ILE A 444 -0.73 -9.96 -4.50
C ILE A 444 -1.47 -11.22 -4.01
N GLU A 445 -2.77 -11.26 -4.20
CA GLU A 445 -3.71 -12.31 -3.82
C GLU A 445 -4.04 -13.30 -4.96
N GLN A 446 -3.16 -13.42 -5.96
CA GLN A 446 -3.33 -14.33 -7.11
C GLN A 446 -3.63 -15.77 -6.67
N ASP A 447 -4.76 -16.29 -7.17
CA ASP A 447 -5.29 -17.67 -7.13
C ASP A 447 -5.68 -18.25 -5.77
N GLU A 448 -5.49 -17.53 -4.65
CA GLU A 448 -5.84 -18.04 -3.33
C GLU A 448 -6.07 -16.94 -2.28
N PRO A 449 -6.80 -17.20 -1.17
CA PRO A 449 -7.02 -16.19 -0.14
C PRO A 449 -5.72 -15.89 0.62
N THR A 450 -5.49 -14.60 0.90
CA THR A 450 -4.25 -14.12 1.52
C THR A 450 -4.49 -13.35 2.80
N VAL A 451 -3.55 -13.49 3.73
CA VAL A 451 -3.40 -12.60 4.89
C VAL A 451 -2.33 -11.58 4.54
N HIS A 452 -2.74 -10.32 4.46
CA HIS A 452 -1.87 -9.17 4.31
C HIS A 452 -1.43 -8.73 5.70
N PHE A 453 -0.17 -8.37 5.86
CA PHE A 453 0.33 -7.76 7.07
C PHE A 453 1.22 -6.56 6.77
N GLU A 454 1.10 -5.54 7.60
CA GLU A 454 1.84 -4.29 7.48
C GLU A 454 2.38 -3.88 8.83
N LEU A 455 3.61 -3.38 8.85
CA LEU A 455 4.19 -2.72 10.00
C LEU A 455 4.97 -1.51 9.55
N LEU A 456 4.89 -0.46 10.36
CA LEU A 456 5.59 0.79 10.19
C LEU A 456 6.60 0.91 11.32
N ILE A 457 7.84 1.23 10.97
CA ILE A 457 8.88 1.55 11.95
C ILE A 457 9.58 2.86 11.58
N HIS A 458 10.03 3.58 12.60
CA HIS A 458 10.80 4.81 12.43
C HIS A 458 12.28 4.50 12.59
N LEU A 459 13.10 4.88 11.60
CA LEU A 459 14.55 4.68 11.62
C LEU A 459 15.28 6.00 11.36
N VAL A 460 16.34 6.26 12.13
CA VAL A 460 17.21 7.46 12.03
C VAL A 460 18.13 7.34 10.80
N GLU A 461 18.18 8.36 9.94
CA GLU A 461 19.03 8.40 8.74
C GLU A 461 20.52 8.66 9.06
N SER A 462 20.82 9.36 10.15
CA SER A 462 22.21 9.73 10.50
C SER A 462 22.90 8.63 11.32
N ASN A 463 23.93 8.05 10.71
CA ASN A 463 24.85 7.02 11.20
C ASN A 463 24.31 5.58 11.15
N HIS A 464 24.66 4.91 10.03
CA HIS A 464 24.66 3.44 9.88
C HIS A 464 25.47 2.69 10.98
N ASP A 465 26.11 3.42 11.91
CA ASP A 465 26.90 2.89 13.02
C ASP A 465 26.07 2.58 14.29
N ILE A 466 24.78 2.93 14.34
CA ILE A 466 23.92 2.61 15.50
C ILE A 466 22.82 1.64 15.09
N ALA A 467 23.11 0.33 15.16
CA ALA A 467 22.06 -0.69 15.04
C ALA A 467 21.11 -0.60 16.25
N SER A 468 19.88 -0.13 16.02
CA SER A 468 18.80 -0.25 17.01
C SER A 468 18.16 -1.64 16.91
N MET A 469 17.57 -2.14 18.01
CA MET A 469 16.88 -3.44 18.00
C MET A 469 15.75 -3.47 16.96
N GLN A 470 15.10 -2.33 16.70
CA GLN A 470 14.08 -2.19 15.66
C GLN A 470 14.65 -2.38 14.25
N LEU A 471 15.84 -1.83 13.97
CA LEU A 471 16.52 -2.04 12.71
C LEU A 471 16.88 -3.52 12.51
N GLU A 472 17.43 -4.18 13.53
CA GLU A 472 17.78 -5.61 13.46
C GLU A 472 16.53 -6.49 13.26
N PHE A 473 15.45 -6.20 14.00
CA PHE A 473 14.16 -6.86 13.83
C PHE A 473 13.63 -6.70 12.40
N PHE A 474 13.61 -5.47 11.88
CA PHE A 474 13.10 -5.18 10.54
C PHE A 474 13.91 -5.86 9.44
N GLN A 475 15.25 -5.79 9.53
CA GLN A 475 16.14 -6.44 8.57
C GLN A 475 15.99 -7.97 8.62
N ALA A 476 15.93 -8.56 9.81
CA ALA A 476 15.76 -10.00 9.98
C ALA A 476 14.41 -10.48 9.44
N LEU A 477 13.32 -9.79 9.79
CA LEU A 477 11.98 -10.12 9.32
C LEU A 477 11.89 -9.97 7.80
N SER A 478 12.35 -8.85 7.25
CA SER A 478 12.31 -8.64 5.81
C SER A 478 13.15 -9.65 5.04
N LYS A 479 14.35 -10.00 5.54
CA LYS A 479 15.16 -11.11 4.98
C LYS A 479 14.38 -12.40 4.96
N ALA A 480 13.68 -12.75 6.05
CA ALA A 480 12.91 -13.97 6.14
C ALA A 480 11.74 -13.98 5.15
N LEU A 481 11.04 -12.87 4.97
CA LEU A 481 9.94 -12.73 4.01
C LEU A 481 10.41 -12.89 2.56
N TYR A 482 11.52 -12.27 2.18
CA TYR A 482 12.06 -12.40 0.82
C TYR A 482 12.73 -13.75 0.56
N ALA A 483 13.44 -14.32 1.54
CA ALA A 483 14.26 -15.51 1.33
C ALA A 483 13.51 -16.83 1.54
N ASN A 484 12.49 -16.87 2.41
CA ASN A 484 11.79 -18.11 2.73
C ASN A 484 10.71 -18.44 1.69
N LYS A 485 11.10 -19.19 0.67
CA LYS A 485 10.19 -19.61 -0.41
C LYS A 485 8.96 -20.40 0.06
N LYS A 486 8.99 -21.02 1.25
CA LYS A 486 7.81 -21.74 1.79
C LYS A 486 6.73 -20.80 2.31
N LEU A 487 7.07 -19.56 2.67
CA LEU A 487 6.07 -18.56 3.03
C LEU A 487 5.25 -18.14 1.83
N GLU A 488 5.84 -18.18 0.63
CA GLU A 488 5.24 -17.64 -0.59
C GLU A 488 4.80 -16.18 -0.38
N ALA A 489 5.57 -15.44 0.42
CA ALA A 489 5.27 -14.05 0.73
C ALA A 489 5.46 -13.18 -0.51
N ARG A 490 4.49 -12.31 -0.77
CA ARG A 490 4.47 -11.38 -1.90
C ARG A 490 4.51 -9.94 -1.38
N PRO A 491 5.49 -9.13 -1.79
CA PRO A 491 5.55 -7.73 -1.38
C PRO A 491 4.44 -6.93 -2.05
N HIS A 492 3.88 -5.95 -1.34
CA HIS A 492 3.00 -4.95 -1.92
C HIS A 492 3.76 -4.03 -2.89
N TRP A 493 3.27 -3.91 -4.13
CA TRP A 493 3.95 -3.21 -5.24
C TRP A 493 4.19 -1.72 -4.98
N GLY A 494 3.28 -1.06 -4.27
CA GLY A 494 3.36 0.37 -3.96
C GLY A 494 4.05 0.74 -2.65
N LYS A 495 4.57 -0.23 -1.87
CA LYS A 495 4.99 0.01 -0.47
C LYS A 495 6.43 -0.38 -0.11
N ASN A 496 6.97 -1.44 -0.70
CA ASN A 496 8.31 -1.93 -0.34
C ASN A 496 9.35 -1.36 -1.31
N SER A 497 10.04 -0.27 -0.93
CA SER A 497 11.13 0.29 -1.73
C SER A 497 12.44 -0.43 -1.48
N HIS A 498 13.28 -0.49 -2.52
CA HIS A 498 14.62 -1.06 -2.44
C HIS A 498 15.53 -0.19 -1.58
N GLU A 499 15.91 -0.72 -0.41
CA GLU A 499 17.27 -0.75 0.14
C GLU A 499 17.21 -1.50 1.47
N ILE A 500 17.33 -2.82 1.39
CA ILE A 500 17.97 -3.56 2.47
C ILE A 500 19.34 -3.83 1.92
N GLU A 501 20.25 -2.87 2.10
CA GLU A 501 21.67 -3.18 2.02
C GLU A 501 21.92 -4.25 3.08
N PHE A 502 21.93 -5.50 2.64
CA PHE A 502 22.56 -6.57 3.38
C PHE A 502 24.04 -6.23 3.39
N SER A 503 24.50 -5.52 4.42
CA SER A 503 25.93 -5.31 4.59
C SER A 503 26.60 -6.69 4.53
N SER A 504 27.49 -6.83 3.55
CA SER A 504 28.20 -8.07 3.22
C SER A 504 29.10 -8.56 4.36
N ASN A 505 29.12 -7.86 5.50
CA ASN A 505 29.87 -8.21 6.70
C ASN A 505 29.05 -8.96 7.77
N SER A 506 27.75 -9.18 7.59
CA SER A 506 27.01 -10.09 8.47
C SER A 506 27.04 -11.52 7.89
N SER A 507 28.06 -12.28 8.27
CA SER A 507 28.13 -13.73 8.13
C SER A 507 27.08 -14.43 9.01
N LEU A 508 25.80 -14.20 8.73
CA LEU A 508 24.69 -15.00 9.24
C LEU A 508 24.28 -15.99 8.15
N THR A 509 25.05 -17.06 8.05
CA THR A 509 24.65 -18.31 7.41
C THR A 509 23.45 -18.88 8.17
N TYR A 510 22.25 -18.68 7.62
CA TYR A 510 21.06 -19.39 8.09
C TYR A 510 21.16 -20.85 7.62
N ALA A 511 21.53 -21.76 8.51
CA ALA A 511 21.32 -23.18 8.32
C ALA A 511 19.89 -23.51 8.77
N PRO A 512 19.02 -24.07 7.90
CA PRO A 512 17.69 -24.48 8.32
C PRO A 512 17.80 -25.57 9.41
N PRO A 513 16.99 -25.52 10.49
CA PRO A 513 17.01 -26.56 11.50
C PRO A 513 16.58 -27.90 10.89
N GLY A 514 17.46 -28.89 11.03
CA GLY A 514 17.20 -30.27 10.63
C GLY A 514 16.10 -30.88 11.48
N ILE A 515 14.93 -31.10 10.89
CA ILE A 515 13.90 -31.96 11.45
C ILE A 515 14.42 -33.41 11.34
N PRO A 516 14.50 -34.20 12.43
CA PRO A 516 14.98 -35.57 12.36
C PRO A 516 13.92 -36.46 11.71
N ILE A 517 14.04 -36.67 10.40
CA ILE A 517 13.26 -37.67 9.67
C ILE A 517 13.96 -39.02 9.84
N ARG A 518 13.35 -39.92 10.62
CA ARG A 518 13.69 -41.36 10.61
C ARG A 518 13.50 -41.88 9.18
N GLN A 519 14.59 -42.23 8.50
CA GLN A 519 14.54 -42.93 7.21
C GLN A 519 14.11 -44.38 7.43
N PRO A 520 13.15 -44.92 6.65
CA PRO A 520 13.12 -46.34 6.35
C PRO A 520 14.15 -46.67 5.27
N SER A 521 14.76 -47.83 5.42
CA SER A 521 15.84 -48.38 4.61
C SER A 521 15.49 -48.59 3.12
N ARG A 522 16.51 -48.42 2.27
CA ARG A 522 16.53 -48.64 0.82
C ARG A 522 15.96 -50.00 0.39
N ARG A 523 15.16 -50.01 -0.68
CA ARG A 523 15.45 -50.57 -2.03
C ARG A 523 14.13 -50.79 -2.78
N LEU A 524 14.02 -50.23 -4.00
CA LEU A 524 13.59 -50.92 -5.23
C LEU A 524 13.61 -49.93 -6.41
N ARG A 525 14.25 -50.35 -7.50
CA ARG A 525 14.27 -49.67 -8.81
C ARG A 525 12.93 -49.89 -9.51
N ALA A 526 12.41 -48.90 -10.25
CA ALA A 526 11.79 -49.09 -11.56
C ALA A 526 11.37 -47.75 -12.23
N HIS A 527 11.79 -47.62 -13.49
CA HIS A 527 11.19 -46.95 -14.66
C HIS A 527 10.50 -45.57 -14.55
N ALA A 528 11.09 -44.61 -15.26
CA ALA A 528 10.44 -43.38 -15.73
C ALA A 528 9.71 -43.61 -17.07
N PRO A 529 8.61 -42.88 -17.32
CA PRO A 529 8.20 -42.51 -18.68
C PRO A 529 8.42 -41.01 -18.94
N GLN A 530 9.05 -40.75 -20.10
CA GLN A 530 8.94 -39.57 -20.98
C GLN A 530 7.46 -39.11 -21.09
N THR A 531 7.04 -37.85 -21.30
CA THR A 531 7.46 -36.64 -22.04
C THR A 531 6.40 -35.56 -21.65
N CYS A 532 6.42 -34.25 -21.94
CA CYS A 532 6.77 -33.53 -23.16
C CYS A 532 6.79 -32.01 -22.85
N ALA A 533 7.86 -31.31 -23.23
CA ALA A 533 7.91 -29.85 -23.30
C ALA A 533 7.51 -29.40 -24.72
N ARG A 534 6.77 -28.29 -24.85
CA ARG A 534 6.52 -27.64 -26.15
C ARG A 534 7.07 -26.21 -26.15
N ARG A 535 8.03 -25.98 -27.06
CA ARG A 535 8.50 -24.67 -27.53
C ARG A 535 7.52 -24.14 -28.59
N TYR A 536 7.25 -22.83 -28.60
CA TYR A 536 6.55 -22.14 -29.69
C TYR A 536 7.54 -21.30 -30.53
N ARG A 537 7.43 -21.38 -31.86
CA ARG A 537 7.90 -20.38 -32.84
C ARG A 537 6.83 -20.19 -33.93
N SER A 538 6.69 -18.96 -34.42
CA SER A 538 5.62 -18.45 -35.29
C SER A 538 5.66 -18.88 -36.77
N THR A 539 4.51 -18.90 -37.46
CA THR A 539 4.12 -18.00 -38.61
C THR A 539 2.84 -18.47 -39.36
N GLN A 540 1.84 -17.57 -39.46
CA GLN A 540 0.69 -17.43 -40.42
C GLN A 540 -0.48 -18.47 -40.52
N PRO A 541 -1.72 -18.07 -40.97
CA PRO A 541 -3.02 -18.78 -40.77
C PRO A 541 -3.72 -19.23 -42.09
N PRO A 542 -5.02 -19.64 -42.11
CA PRO A 542 -5.78 -20.76 -41.48
C PRO A 542 -6.37 -21.73 -42.56
N PRO A 543 -7.31 -22.68 -42.27
CA PRO A 543 -8.74 -22.37 -42.40
C PRO A 543 -9.72 -23.13 -41.45
N ARG A 544 -11.00 -22.81 -41.68
CA ARG A 544 -12.26 -23.02 -40.94
C ARG A 544 -12.67 -24.45 -40.55
N GLN A 545 -13.53 -24.50 -39.52
CA GLN A 545 -14.47 -25.55 -39.11
C GLN A 545 -13.90 -26.82 -38.46
N ALA A 546 -14.09 -26.95 -37.14
CA ALA A 546 -14.34 -28.24 -36.50
C ALA A 546 -15.14 -28.07 -35.19
N VAL A 547 -16.37 -28.55 -35.29
CA VAL A 547 -17.37 -29.00 -34.32
C VAL A 547 -16.89 -29.31 -32.89
N PHE A 548 -17.68 -28.87 -31.92
CA PHE A 548 -17.66 -29.25 -30.50
C PHE A 548 -17.97 -30.74 -30.30
N THR A 549 -17.19 -31.42 -29.46
CA THR A 549 -17.64 -32.65 -28.78
C THR A 549 -17.22 -32.64 -27.32
N ASP A 550 -18.20 -32.91 -26.48
CA ASP A 550 -18.21 -32.93 -25.02
C ASP A 550 -17.19 -33.90 -24.39
N CYS A 551 -16.58 -33.47 -23.28
CA CYS A 551 -15.94 -34.37 -22.31
C CYS A 551 -16.70 -34.29 -20.97
N ALA A 552 -17.32 -35.41 -20.62
CA ALA A 552 -18.08 -35.64 -19.39
C ALA A 552 -17.21 -35.67 -18.11
N PRO A 553 -17.77 -35.39 -16.92
CA PRO A 553 -17.02 -35.30 -15.67
C PRO A 553 -16.67 -36.67 -15.06
N ALA A 554 -15.50 -36.74 -14.42
CA ALA A 554 -15.01 -37.89 -13.68
C ALA A 554 -15.87 -38.22 -12.44
N ARG A 555 -16.10 -39.53 -12.20
CA ARG A 555 -16.92 -40.09 -11.12
C ARG A 555 -16.29 -39.92 -9.72
N PRO A 556 -17.11 -39.83 -8.64
CA PRO A 556 -16.64 -39.67 -7.27
C PRO A 556 -16.13 -40.97 -6.64
N VAL A 557 -15.08 -40.86 -5.82
CA VAL A 557 -14.49 -41.95 -5.03
C VAL A 557 -15.34 -42.23 -3.77
N ARG A 558 -15.68 -43.50 -3.54
CA ARG A 558 -16.48 -43.99 -2.40
C ARG A 558 -15.71 -43.91 -1.08
N VAL A 559 -16.44 -43.44 -0.07
CA VAL A 559 -16.12 -43.45 1.37
C VAL A 559 -16.25 -44.87 1.94
N HIS A 560 -15.21 -45.37 2.61
CA HIS A 560 -15.31 -46.54 3.48
C HIS A 560 -15.69 -46.10 4.90
N ARG A 561 -16.91 -46.47 5.34
CA ARG A 561 -17.34 -46.45 6.74
C ARG A 561 -16.71 -47.63 7.48
N GLN A 562 -16.00 -47.37 8.57
CA GLN A 562 -15.81 -48.34 9.65
C GLN A 562 -16.61 -47.88 10.87
N ALA A 563 -17.36 -48.83 11.42
CA ALA A 563 -18.30 -48.66 12.51
C ALA A 563 -17.57 -48.75 13.87
N LEU A 564 -17.94 -47.88 14.80
CA LEU A 564 -17.70 -48.07 16.24
C LEU A 564 -19.06 -48.00 16.95
N ARG A 565 -19.38 -49.06 17.69
CA ARG A 565 -20.56 -49.19 18.56
C ARG A 565 -20.37 -48.41 19.88
N PRO A 566 -21.46 -48.01 20.56
CA PRO A 566 -21.41 -47.30 21.83
C PRO A 566 -21.43 -48.24 23.05
N GLN A 567 -20.66 -47.89 24.07
CA GLN A 567 -20.82 -48.26 25.49
C GLN A 567 -20.46 -46.98 26.27
N GLY A 568 -21.12 -46.49 27.31
CA GLY A 568 -22.15 -47.04 28.20
C GLY A 568 -21.90 -46.40 29.58
N HIS A 569 -22.88 -45.64 30.07
CA HIS A 569 -23.19 -45.26 31.46
C HIS A 569 -22.18 -44.55 32.40
N LEU A 570 -22.67 -43.39 32.89
CA LEU A 570 -22.37 -42.75 34.18
C LEU A 570 -22.72 -43.65 35.38
N PRO A 571 -22.15 -43.36 36.56
CA PRO A 571 -23.03 -43.08 37.69
C PRO A 571 -22.61 -41.92 38.61
N GLN A 572 -23.67 -41.23 39.08
CA GLN A 572 -23.88 -40.36 40.25
C GLN A 572 -23.18 -39.01 40.34
#